data_AF-A0AAW8TKQ2-F1
#
_entry.id   AF-A0AAW8TKQ2-F1
#
_cell.length_a   1.000
_cell.length_b   1.000
_cell.length_c   1.000
_cell.angle_alpha   90.00
_cell.angle_beta   90.00
_cell.angle_gamma   90.00
#
_symmetry.space_group_name_H-M   'P 1'
#
loop_
_entity.id
_entity.type
_entity.pdbx_description
1 polymer ?
#
loop_
_entity_poly.entity_id
_entity_poly.type
_entity_poly.pdbx_seq_one_letter_code
_entity_poly.pdbx_strand_id
1 'polypeptide(L)' 'MIRVCEALLGQPEKVSFVSEDEATQLRLKYQFKMLLEGIYMNDVDGRDQKFQLVKNGTLLGYFSMEKW' A
#
# COMPACT_ATOMS: atom_id res chain seq x y z
N MET A 1 11.29 -7.59 -10.80
CA MET A 1 9.99 -6.93 -11.12
C MET A 1 9.31 -6.64 -9.79
N ILE A 2 8.44 -5.64 -9.66
CA ILE A 2 7.76 -5.38 -8.38
C ILE A 2 6.30 -5.83 -8.47
N ARG A 3 5.90 -6.70 -7.54
CA ARG A 3 4.50 -7.05 -7.30
C ARG A 3 3.93 -6.05 -6.31
N VAL A 4 2.93 -5.28 -6.75
CA VAL A 4 2.17 -4.35 -5.92
C VAL A 4 0.83 -5.01 -5.57
N CYS A 5 0.52 -5.08 -4.29
CA CYS A 5 -0.72 -5.66 -3.76
C CYS A 5 -1.49 -4.61 -2.95
N GLU A 6 -2.77 -4.46 -3.24
CA GLU A 6 -3.72 -3.65 -2.47
C GLU A 6 -4.87 -4.57 -2.00
N ALA A 7 -4.95 -4.78 -0.69
CA ALA A 7 -5.92 -5.66 -0.06
C ALA A 7 -6.79 -4.85 0.92
N LEU A 8 -7.89 -4.28 0.41
CA LEU A 8 -8.88 -3.59 1.23
C LEU A 8 -9.88 -4.58 1.83
N LEU A 9 -10.21 -4.42 3.11
CA LEU A 9 -11.17 -5.29 3.79
C LEU A 9 -12.55 -5.19 3.12
N GLY A 10 -13.11 -6.34 2.75
CA GLY A 10 -14.40 -6.40 2.06
C GLY A 10 -14.33 -6.13 0.55
N GLN A 11 -13.13 -5.98 -0.03
CA GLN A 11 -12.94 -5.89 -1.47
C GLN A 11 -11.99 -6.99 -1.97
N PRO A 12 -12.11 -7.43 -3.24
CA PRO A 12 -11.13 -8.32 -3.84
C PRO A 12 -9.73 -7.70 -3.81
N GLU A 13 -8.72 -8.53 -3.56
CA GLU A 13 -7.32 -8.12 -3.64
C GLU A 13 -7.00 -7.68 -5.07
N LYS A 14 -6.32 -6.53 -5.19
CA LYS A 14 -5.82 -6.03 -6.47
C LYS A 14 -4.30 -6.24 -6.50
N VAL A 15 -3.86 -6.99 -7.50
CA VAL A 15 -2.44 -7.26 -7.75
C VAL A 15 -2.03 -6.63 -9.08
N SER A 16 -0.85 -6.02 -9.12
CA SER A 16 -0.25 -5.47 -10.32
C SER A 16 1.25 -5.73 -10.34
N PHE A 17 1.81 -5.90 -11.53
CA PHE A 17 3.25 -6.10 -11.73
C PHE A 17 3.80 -4.91 -12.50
N VAL A 18 4.79 -4.24 -11.93
CA VAL A 18 5.33 -2.98 -12.46
C VAL A 18 6.85 -2.96 -12.35
N SER A 19 7.50 -2.00 -13.02
CA SER A 19 8.91 -1.70 -12.83
C SER A 19 9.19 -1.10 -11.44
N GLU A 20 10.47 -1.05 -11.04
CA GLU A 20 10.88 -0.48 -9.74
C GLU A 20 10.59 1.03 -9.64
N ASP A 21 10.77 1.76 -10.74
CA ASP A 21 10.45 3.18 -10.83
C ASP A 21 8.94 3.42 -10.73
N GLU A 22 8.12 2.65 -11.44
CA GLU A 22 6.66 2.73 -11.37
C GLU A 22 6.13 2.37 -9.98
N ALA A 23 6.70 1.36 -9.32
CA ALA A 23 6.34 1.00 -7.95
C ALA A 23 6.60 2.15 -6.98
N THR A 24 7.74 2.82 -7.10
CA THR A 24 8.10 3.97 -6.27
C THR A 24 7.10 5.12 -6.47
N GLN A 25 6.75 5.44 -7.72
CA GLN A 25 5.75 6.47 -8.02
C GLN A 25 4.35 6.10 -7.50
N LEU A 26 3.94 4.84 -7.67
CA LEU A 26 2.67 4.33 -7.16
C LEU A 26 2.60 4.46 -5.64
N ARG A 27 3.65 4.05 -4.91
CA ARG A 27 3.72 4.22 -3.45
C ARG A 27 3.52 5.67 -3.04
N LEU A 28 4.27 6.59 -3.63
CA LEU A 28 4.19 8.02 -3.28
C LEU A 28 2.79 8.59 -3.56
N LYS A 29 2.23 8.27 -4.73
CA LYS A 29 0.87 8.67 -5.10
C LYS A 29 -0.17 8.11 -4.13
N TYR A 30 0.00 6.85 -3.73
CA TYR A 30 -0.90 6.17 -2.81
C TYR A 30 -0.80 6.76 -1.40
N GLN A 31 0.40 6.97 -0.88
CA GLN A 31 0.66 7.64 0.39
C GLN A 31 0.03 9.03 0.44
N PHE A 32 0.19 9.83 -0.61
CA PHE A 32 -0.42 11.14 -0.68
C PHE A 32 -1.96 11.07 -0.69
N LYS A 33 -2.54 10.15 -1.47
CA LYS A 33 -3.99 9.92 -1.49
C LYS A 33 -4.53 9.51 -0.12
N MET A 34 -3.89 8.54 0.54
CA MET A 34 -4.29 8.06 1.86
C MET A 34 -4.24 9.19 2.90
N LEU A 35 -3.18 10.00 2.88
CA LEU A 35 -3.04 11.16 3.77
C LEU A 35 -4.19 12.16 3.59
N LEU A 36 -4.57 12.49 2.35
CA LEU A 36 -5.71 13.37 2.06
C LEU A 36 -7.04 12.81 2.55
N GLU A 37 -7.19 11.48 2.57
CA GLU A 37 -8.38 10.80 3.08
C GLU A 37 -8.37 10.57 4.60
N GLY A 38 -7.31 11.03 5.30
CA GLY A 38 -7.11 10.81 6.73
C GLY A 38 -6.82 9.35 7.07
N ILE A 39 -6.24 8.59 6.13
CA ILE A 39 -5.81 7.20 6.27
C ILE A 39 -4.31 7.20 6.52
N TYR A 40 -3.89 6.62 7.64
CA TYR A 40 -2.50 6.43 7.98
C TYR A 40 -1.97 5.14 7.37
N MET A 41 -0.80 5.23 6.74
CA MET A 41 -0.06 4.09 6.22
C MET A 41 1.07 3.74 7.17
N ASN A 42 0.87 2.73 8.01
CA ASN A 42 1.88 2.29 8.98
C ASN A 42 2.74 1.19 8.39
N ASP A 43 4.05 1.40 8.29
CA ASP A 43 4.99 0.33 7.96
C ASP A 43 4.94 -0.75 9.06
N VAL A 44 4.69 -1.99 8.67
CA VAL A 44 4.60 -3.14 9.58
C VAL A 44 5.82 -4.04 9.57
N ASP A 45 6.70 -3.91 8.59
CA ASP A 45 7.88 -4.77 8.46
C ASP A 45 9.21 -4.02 8.54
N GLY A 46 9.16 -2.68 8.65
CA GLY A 46 10.32 -1.81 8.83
C GLY A 46 11.21 -1.73 7.59
N ARG A 47 10.69 -2.18 6.44
CA ARG A 47 11.41 -2.27 5.17
C ARG A 47 10.74 -1.48 4.07
N ASP A 48 9.76 -0.64 4.39
CA ASP A 48 8.96 0.11 3.41
C ASP A 48 8.29 -0.79 2.35
N GLN A 49 8.04 -2.06 2.68
CA GLN A 49 7.49 -3.05 1.75
C GLN A 49 6.05 -3.42 2.07
N LYS A 50 5.62 -3.29 3.33
CA LYS A 50 4.26 -3.64 3.73
C LYS A 50 3.70 -2.60 4.69
N PHE A 51 2.50 -2.14 4.38
CA PHE A 51 1.83 -1.07 5.09
C PHE A 51 0.42 -1.49 5.52
N GLN A 52 0.06 -1.16 6.75
CA GLN A 52 -1.33 -1.17 7.23
C GLN A 52 -1.99 0.15 6.90
N LEU A 53 -3.22 0.10 6.40
CA LEU A 53 -4.06 1.26 6.16
C LEU A 53 -5.02 1.43 7.33
N VAL A 54 -4.91 2.50 8.11
CA VAL A 54 -5.68 2.71 9.34
C VAL A 54 -6.39 4.06 9.31
N LYS A 55 -7.68 4.09 9.65
CA LYS A 55 -8.46 5.32 9.79
C LYS A 55 -9.24 5.31 11.09
N ASN A 56 -9.04 6.33 11.92
CA ASN A 56 -9.70 6.47 13.23
C ASN A 56 -9.58 5.21 14.12
N GLY A 57 -8.42 4.54 14.10
CA GLY A 57 -8.19 3.30 14.86
C GLY A 57 -8.73 2.02 14.19
N THR A 58 -9.44 2.14 13.06
CA THR A 58 -9.95 1.00 12.29
C THR A 58 -8.97 0.61 11.19
N LEU A 59 -8.61 -0.67 11.13
CA LEU A 59 -7.87 -1.25 10.01
C LEU A 59 -8.77 -1.31 8.77
N LEU A 60 -8.32 -0.72 7.67
CA LEU A 60 -9.02 -0.71 6.38
C LEU A 60 -8.45 -1.75 5.41
N GLY A 61 -7.19 -2.13 5.57
CA GLY A 61 -6.53 -3.06 4.65
C GLY A 61 -5.01 -2.97 4.70
N TYR A 62 -4.39 -3.52 3.65
CA TYR A 62 -2.94 -3.58 3.49
C TYR A 62 -2.53 -3.14 2.09
N PHE A 63 -1.35 -2.54 2.01
CA PHE A 63 -0.65 -2.24 0.77
C PHE A 63 0.75 -2.86 0.85
N SER A 64 1.18 -3.61 -0.16
CA SER A 64 2.55 -4.14 -0.20
C SER A 64 3.20 -4.05 -1.56
N MET A 65 4.54 -4.00 -1.55
CA MET A 65 5.39 -3.99 -2.73
C MET A 65 6.53 -4.98 -2.50
N GLU A 66 6.51 -6.09 -3.23
CA GLU A 66 7.46 -7.19 -3.06
C GLU A 66 8.30 -7.36 -4.33
N LYS A 67 9.61 -7.57 -4.16
CA LYS A 67 10.47 -7.96 -5.29
C LYS A 67 10.12 -9.39 -5.71
N TRP A 68 9.82 -9.55 -6.99
CA TRP A 68 9.60 -10.82 -7.67
C TRP A 68 10.73 -11.09 -8.67
#